data_AF-A0A2R6NWF6-F1
#
_entry.id   AF-A0A2R6NWF6-F1
#
_cell.length_a   1.000
_cell.length_b   1.000
_cell.length_c   1.000
_cell.angle_alpha   90.00
_cell.angle_beta   90.00
_cell.angle_gamma   90.00
#
_symmetry.space_group_name_H-M   'P 1'
#
loop_
_entity.id
_entity.type
_entity.pdbx_description
1 polymer ?
#
loop_
_entity_poly.entity_id
_entity_poly.type
_entity_poly.pdbx_seq_one_letter_code
_entity_poly.pdbx_strand_id
1 'polypeptide(L)'
;MTSISLSNCVDADSDEPRFRFQLDDLAILELAMAWPQLSSLHLGPTGWRRTSSTTLKGLKHLVQHCRYLAALSISVDAVNPPDTLDTAVDNIPTRCNELITTIDFMDSSVRDPCDVAAYLHFLFPRLVTIRREDYDDDALESWTQVERSLVSMNKARVWQSRMLERNIDTTTTKPYQVLGNGCSALILTTTVDSVGPFNAA
;
A
#
# COMPACT_ATOMS: atom_id res chain seq x y z
N MET A 1 22.31 -3.17 -6.02
CA MET A 1 21.07 -2.64 -6.63
C MET A 1 20.70 -3.57 -7.76
N THR A 2 19.64 -4.37 -7.57
CA THR A 2 19.13 -5.26 -8.59
C THR A 2 17.95 -4.56 -9.24
N SER A 3 18.06 -4.26 -10.52
CA SER A 3 17.00 -3.69 -11.35
C SER A 3 16.63 -4.70 -12.43
N ILE A 4 15.35 -5.00 -12.56
CA ILE A 4 14.84 -5.89 -13.61
C ILE A 4 13.92 -5.07 -14.50
N SER A 5 14.23 -5.07 -15.79
CA SER A 5 13.37 -4.53 -16.83
C SER A 5 13.12 -5.64 -17.84
N LEU A 6 11.87 -6.12 -17.90
CA LEU A 6 11.43 -7.04 -18.93
C LEU A 6 10.66 -6.23 -19.97
N SER A 7 11.32 -5.99 -21.09
CA SER A 7 10.73 -5.31 -22.25
C SER A 7 10.31 -6.34 -23.29
N ASN A 8 9.07 -6.25 -23.77
CA ASN A 8 8.65 -6.97 -24.95
C ASN A 8 9.36 -6.35 -26.16
N CYS A 9 10.16 -7.15 -26.87
CA CYS A 9 10.80 -6.74 -28.11
C CYS A 9 9.74 -6.75 -29.20
N VAL A 10 9.14 -5.58 -29.47
CA VAL A 10 8.22 -5.41 -30.60
C VAL A 10 9.05 -4.96 -31.79
N ASP A 11 9.34 -5.89 -32.70
CA ASP A 11 9.78 -5.52 -34.04
C ASP A 11 8.64 -4.75 -34.71
N ALA A 12 8.93 -3.55 -35.20
CA ALA A 12 7.97 -2.57 -35.71
C ALA A 12 7.19 -2.99 -36.98
N ASP A 13 7.26 -4.25 -37.39
CA ASP A 13 6.75 -4.76 -38.66
C ASP A 13 5.80 -5.97 -38.52
N SER A 14 5.39 -6.30 -37.29
CA SER A 14 4.43 -7.39 -37.05
C SER A 14 3.38 -6.99 -36.00
N ASP A 15 2.13 -6.86 -36.44
CA ASP A 15 0.93 -6.55 -35.64
C ASP A 15 0.62 -7.56 -34.51
N GLU A 16 1.41 -8.62 -34.37
CA GLU A 16 1.26 -9.65 -33.33
C GLU A 16 2.52 -9.68 -32.46
N PRO A 17 2.44 -9.34 -31.15
CA PRO A 17 3.56 -9.51 -30.25
C PRO A 17 3.92 -11.01 -30.16
N ARG A 18 5.10 -11.37 -30.67
CA ARG A 18 5.56 -12.77 -30.81
C ARG A 18 5.80 -13.49 -29.49
N PHE A 19 5.90 -12.77 -28.37
CA PHE A 19 6.03 -13.35 -27.04
C PHE A 19 5.00 -12.77 -26.08
N ARG A 20 4.11 -13.67 -25.63
CA ARG A 20 3.03 -13.38 -24.70
C ARG A 20 3.52 -13.78 -23.31
N PHE A 21 4.04 -12.82 -22.56
CA PHE A 21 4.35 -13.04 -21.15
C PHE A 21 3.06 -12.85 -20.36
N GLN A 22 2.42 -13.95 -19.99
CA GLN A 22 1.31 -13.94 -19.05
C GLN A 22 1.89 -14.11 -17.65
N LEU A 23 1.93 -13.02 -16.90
CA LEU A 23 2.35 -13.04 -15.50
C LEU A 23 1.09 -13.07 -14.62
N ASP A 24 0.96 -14.08 -13.77
CA ASP A 24 -0.09 -14.15 -12.78
C ASP A 24 0.44 -13.82 -11.37
N ASP A 25 -0.44 -13.82 -10.38
CA ASP A 25 -0.06 -13.51 -8.99
C ASP A 25 0.97 -14.51 -8.42
N LEU A 26 0.98 -15.75 -8.92
CA LEU A 26 1.92 -16.79 -8.52
C LEU A 26 3.31 -16.52 -9.09
N ALA A 27 3.41 -16.17 -10.37
CA ALA A 27 4.67 -15.78 -11.00
C ALA A 27 5.26 -14.52 -10.35
N ILE A 28 4.42 -13.55 -9.95
CA ILE A 28 4.85 -12.40 -9.14
C ILE A 28 5.40 -12.84 -7.79
N LEU A 29 4.76 -13.79 -7.11
CA LEU A 29 5.24 -14.33 -5.84
C LEU A 29 6.62 -15.00 -5.99
N GLU A 30 6.76 -15.87 -6.99
CA GLU A 30 8.04 -16.55 -7.27
C GLU A 30 9.15 -15.55 -7.58
N LEU A 31 8.85 -14.52 -8.39
CA LEU A 31 9.76 -13.41 -8.69
C LEU A 31 10.15 -12.66 -7.41
N ALA A 32 9.18 -12.31 -6.58
CA ALA A 32 9.42 -11.57 -5.34
C ALA A 32 10.31 -12.37 -4.37
N MET A 33 10.10 -13.68 -4.28
CA MET A 33 10.89 -14.59 -3.45
C MET A 33 12.31 -14.82 -3.99
N ALA A 34 12.47 -14.89 -5.32
CA ALA A 34 13.77 -15.08 -5.96
C ALA A 34 14.67 -13.83 -5.83
N TRP A 35 14.07 -12.63 -5.80
CA TRP A 35 14.82 -11.36 -5.75
C TRP A 35 14.40 -10.46 -4.58
N PRO A 36 14.63 -10.85 -3.31
CA PRO A 36 14.23 -10.06 -2.14
C PRO A 36 14.96 -8.70 -2.03
N GLN A 37 16.08 -8.54 -2.75
CA GLN A 37 16.88 -7.31 -2.81
C GLN A 37 16.52 -6.42 -4.02
N LEU A 38 15.42 -6.73 -4.72
CA LEU A 38 14.95 -5.98 -5.87
C LEU A 38 14.60 -4.54 -5.47
N SER A 39 15.19 -3.57 -6.18
CA SER A 39 14.92 -2.14 -5.95
C SER A 39 14.06 -1.51 -7.03
N SER A 40 14.05 -2.08 -8.22
CA SER A 40 13.32 -1.54 -9.37
C SER A 40 12.78 -2.69 -10.21
N LEU A 41 11.48 -2.65 -10.50
CA LEU A 41 10.79 -3.64 -11.32
C LEU A 41 9.99 -2.94 -12.41
N HIS A 42 10.33 -3.22 -13.67
CA HIS A 42 9.62 -2.71 -14.83
C HIS A 42 9.20 -3.89 -15.72
N LEU A 43 7.89 -4.06 -15.90
CA LEU A 43 7.28 -5.22 -16.56
C LEU A 43 6.34 -4.79 -17.68
N GLY A 44 6.80 -4.90 -18.92
CA GLY A 44 6.06 -4.46 -20.11
C GLY A 44 6.40 -3.01 -20.47
N PRO A 45 6.84 -2.71 -21.70
CA PRO A 45 7.19 -1.35 -22.09
C PRO A 45 6.05 -0.58 -22.74
N THR A 46 4.90 -1.22 -23.02
CA THR A 46 3.77 -0.65 -23.78
C THR A 46 2.40 -1.15 -23.30
N GLY A 47 2.30 -1.51 -22.02
CA GLY A 47 1.16 -2.29 -21.51
C GLY A 47 1.09 -3.70 -22.12
N TRP A 48 0.09 -4.49 -21.75
CA TRP A 48 -0.10 -5.84 -22.30
C TRP A 48 -1.08 -5.86 -23.48
N ARG A 49 -1.71 -4.71 -23.80
CA ARG A 49 -2.79 -4.51 -24.79
C ARG A 49 -4.00 -5.43 -24.56
N ARG A 50 -4.06 -6.07 -23.39
CA ARG A 50 -5.03 -7.06 -22.93
C ARG A 50 -5.05 -7.06 -21.41
N THR A 51 -6.14 -7.56 -20.82
CA THR A 51 -6.31 -7.73 -19.38
C THR A 51 -5.13 -8.52 -18.78
N SER A 52 -4.35 -7.86 -17.92
CA SER A 52 -3.30 -8.50 -17.14
C SER A 52 -3.89 -9.63 -16.29
N SER A 53 -3.15 -10.73 -16.14
CA SER A 53 -3.53 -11.80 -15.21
C SER A 53 -2.98 -11.57 -13.80
N THR A 54 -2.11 -10.56 -13.65
CA THR A 54 -1.67 -10.09 -12.35
C THR A 54 -2.76 -9.20 -11.78
N THR A 55 -3.24 -9.52 -10.60
CA THR A 55 -4.22 -8.70 -9.89
C THR A 55 -3.53 -7.78 -8.89
N LEU A 56 -4.29 -6.89 -8.26
CA LEU A 56 -3.81 -6.11 -7.11
C LEU A 56 -3.30 -7.01 -5.95
N LYS A 57 -3.75 -8.27 -5.85
CA LYS A 57 -3.22 -9.22 -4.84
C LYS A 57 -1.77 -9.58 -5.12
N GLY A 58 -1.36 -9.71 -6.39
CA GLY A 58 0.02 -9.95 -6.76
C GLY A 58 0.99 -8.91 -6.20
N LEU A 59 0.60 -7.63 -6.18
CA LEU A 59 1.43 -6.54 -5.67
C LEU A 59 1.81 -6.70 -4.19
N LYS A 60 0.96 -7.36 -3.40
CA LYS A 60 1.23 -7.64 -1.99
C LYS A 60 2.50 -8.49 -1.83
N HIS A 61 2.71 -9.49 -2.70
CA HIS A 61 3.89 -10.35 -2.62
C HIS A 61 5.19 -9.55 -2.82
N LEU A 62 5.17 -8.57 -3.74
CA LEU A 62 6.30 -7.66 -3.93
C LEU A 62 6.61 -6.86 -2.66
N VAL A 63 5.60 -6.30 -2.00
CA VAL A 63 5.78 -5.56 -0.75
C VAL A 63 6.30 -6.46 0.38
N GLN A 64 5.84 -7.71 0.45
CA GLN A 64 6.24 -8.66 1.48
C GLN A 64 7.70 -9.12 1.35
N HIS A 65 8.15 -9.40 0.13
CA HIS A 65 9.46 -10.01 -0.11
C HIS A 65 10.54 -9.01 -0.58
N CYS A 66 10.18 -7.97 -1.35
CA CYS A 66 11.12 -7.00 -1.94
C CYS A 66 11.21 -5.70 -1.12
N ARG A 67 11.98 -5.73 -0.03
CA ARG A 67 12.03 -4.61 0.94
C ARG A 67 12.62 -3.31 0.42
N TYR A 68 13.40 -3.37 -0.65
CA TYR A 68 14.10 -2.22 -1.21
C TYR A 68 13.41 -1.68 -2.47
N LEU A 69 12.24 -2.22 -2.81
CA LEU A 69 11.52 -1.83 -4.01
C LEU A 69 11.11 -0.36 -3.91
N ALA A 70 11.66 0.46 -4.79
CA ALA A 70 11.46 1.91 -4.83
C ALA A 70 10.88 2.40 -6.16
N ALA A 71 10.98 1.58 -7.22
CA ALA A 71 10.36 1.84 -8.51
C ALA A 71 9.58 0.62 -8.99
N LEU A 72 8.33 0.82 -9.39
CA LEU A 72 7.45 -0.22 -9.89
C LEU A 72 6.68 0.27 -11.12
N SER A 73 6.72 -0.52 -12.18
CA SER A 73 6.00 -0.30 -13.42
C SER A 73 5.47 -1.66 -13.88
N ILE A 74 4.15 -1.83 -13.88
CA ILE A 74 3.49 -3.11 -14.11
C ILE A 74 2.03 -2.90 -14.54
N SER A 75 1.54 -3.70 -15.49
CA SER A 75 0.12 -3.80 -15.82
C SER A 75 -0.59 -4.78 -14.88
N VAL A 76 -1.71 -4.37 -14.28
CA VAL A 76 -2.53 -5.16 -13.36
C VAL A 76 -4.01 -5.10 -13.74
N ASP A 77 -4.72 -6.17 -13.46
CA ASP A 77 -6.18 -6.16 -13.42
C ASP A 77 -6.63 -5.60 -12.06
N ALA A 78 -7.16 -4.36 -12.10
CA ALA A 78 -7.74 -3.66 -10.96
C ALA A 78 -9.27 -3.52 -11.07
N VAL A 79 -9.91 -4.38 -11.88
CA VAL A 79 -11.37 -4.39 -12.03
C VAL A 79 -12.08 -4.91 -10.78
N ASN A 80 -11.45 -5.84 -10.06
CA ASN A 80 -12.00 -6.41 -8.83
C ASN A 80 -10.98 -6.25 -7.69
N PRO A 81 -10.93 -5.08 -7.02
CA PRO A 81 -10.02 -4.89 -5.90
C PRO A 81 -10.31 -5.90 -4.78
N PRO A 82 -9.29 -6.35 -4.04
CA PRO A 82 -9.51 -7.15 -2.85
C PRO A 82 -10.29 -6.34 -1.84
N ASP A 83 -11.24 -6.97 -1.16
CA ASP A 83 -11.92 -6.35 -0.02
C ASP A 83 -10.87 -5.94 1.02
N THR A 84 -10.69 -4.63 1.18
CA THR A 84 -9.75 -4.06 2.16
C THR A 84 -10.15 -4.39 3.61
N LEU A 85 -11.40 -4.81 3.79
CA LEU A 85 -12.03 -5.25 5.04
C LEU A 85 -12.05 -6.77 5.22
N ASP A 86 -11.53 -7.55 4.26
CA ASP A 86 -11.48 -9.00 4.40
C ASP A 86 -10.43 -9.35 5.47
N THR A 87 -10.93 -9.54 6.68
CA THR A 87 -10.23 -9.62 7.97
C THR A 87 -9.45 -10.92 8.18
N ALA A 88 -9.32 -11.76 7.14
CA ALA A 88 -8.41 -12.89 7.20
C ALA A 88 -6.99 -12.35 7.47
N VAL A 89 -6.45 -12.70 8.64
CA VAL A 89 -5.14 -12.23 9.14
C VAL A 89 -4.02 -12.46 8.13
N ASP A 90 -4.17 -13.49 7.29
CA ASP A 90 -3.22 -13.85 6.24
C ASP A 90 -3.23 -12.89 5.05
N ASN A 91 -4.32 -12.13 4.85
CA ASN A 91 -4.51 -11.19 3.75
C ASN A 91 -3.91 -9.81 4.03
N ILE A 92 -3.71 -9.44 5.28
CA ILE A 92 -3.05 -8.21 5.69
C ILE A 92 -1.53 -8.41 5.52
N PRO A 93 -0.86 -7.66 4.63
CA PRO A 93 0.60 -7.65 4.61
C PRO A 93 1.09 -7.14 5.97
N THR A 94 1.99 -7.91 6.58
CA THR A 94 2.62 -7.58 7.86
C THR A 94 3.41 -6.27 7.82
N ARG A 95 3.69 -5.74 6.62
CA ARG A 95 4.40 -4.49 6.38
C ARG A 95 3.90 -3.80 5.11
N CYS A 96 4.04 -2.49 5.08
CA CYS A 96 3.79 -1.66 3.91
C CYS A 96 5.12 -1.15 3.32
N ASN A 97 5.10 -0.71 2.06
CA ASN A 97 6.26 -0.13 1.39
C ASN A 97 6.16 1.40 1.41
N GLU A 98 7.07 2.03 2.13
CA GLU A 98 7.14 3.49 2.25
C GLU A 98 8.07 4.17 1.24
N LEU A 99 8.79 3.40 0.41
CA LEU A 99 9.76 3.93 -0.55
C LEU A 99 9.09 4.36 -1.85
N ILE A 100 8.04 3.66 -2.26
CA ILE A 100 7.32 3.95 -3.49
C ILE A 100 6.42 5.17 -3.32
N THR A 101 6.66 6.19 -4.13
CA THR A 101 5.86 7.41 -4.23
C THR A 101 5.16 7.56 -5.58
N THR A 102 5.62 6.82 -6.58
CA THR A 102 5.07 6.81 -7.94
C THR A 102 5.06 5.37 -8.48
N ILE A 103 3.93 4.96 -9.06
CA ILE A 103 3.79 3.68 -9.76
C ILE A 103 3.31 3.96 -11.19
N ASP A 104 3.80 3.19 -12.14
CA ASP A 104 3.28 3.18 -13.50
C ASP A 104 2.39 1.95 -13.70
N PHE A 105 1.09 2.17 -13.94
CA PHE A 105 0.12 1.11 -14.16
C PHE A 105 -0.15 0.82 -15.64
N MET A 106 0.55 1.49 -16.58
CA MET A 106 0.41 1.22 -18.01
C MET A 106 -1.07 1.23 -18.48
N ASP A 107 -1.53 0.11 -19.05
CA ASP A 107 -2.86 -0.13 -19.61
C ASP A 107 -3.84 -0.81 -18.64
N SER A 108 -3.58 -0.69 -17.34
CA SER A 108 -4.44 -1.27 -16.32
C SER A 108 -5.82 -0.63 -16.32
N SER A 109 -6.86 -1.45 -16.20
CA SER A 109 -8.25 -0.99 -16.08
C SER A 109 -8.70 -0.97 -14.62
N VAL A 110 -9.55 0.00 -14.27
CA VAL A 110 -10.09 0.20 -12.92
C VAL A 110 -11.60 0.32 -13.02
N ARG A 111 -12.31 -0.41 -12.14
CA ARG A 111 -13.77 -0.29 -12.00
C ARG A 111 -14.17 0.56 -10.80
N ASP A 112 -13.52 0.32 -9.66
CA ASP A 112 -13.85 0.95 -8.38
C ASP A 112 -12.66 1.78 -7.86
N PRO A 113 -12.52 3.05 -8.30
CA PRO A 113 -11.35 3.88 -7.98
C PRO A 113 -11.07 4.05 -6.50
N CYS A 114 -12.11 4.13 -5.66
CA CYS A 114 -11.97 4.35 -4.23
C CYS A 114 -11.36 3.14 -3.53
N ASP A 115 -11.83 1.92 -3.84
CA ASP A 115 -11.35 0.69 -3.23
C ASP A 115 -9.95 0.35 -3.72
N VAL A 116 -9.67 0.58 -5.00
CA VAL A 116 -8.31 0.49 -5.55
C VAL A 116 -7.38 1.48 -4.84
N ALA A 117 -7.79 2.74 -4.66
CA ALA A 117 -6.99 3.73 -3.94
C ALA A 117 -6.74 3.34 -2.48
N ALA A 118 -7.76 2.83 -1.78
CA ALA A 118 -7.62 2.37 -0.40
C ALA A 118 -6.63 1.20 -0.29
N TYR A 119 -6.75 0.21 -1.17
CA TYR A 119 -5.86 -0.94 -1.23
C TYR A 119 -4.41 -0.52 -1.58
N LEU A 120 -4.24 0.37 -2.55
CA LEU A 120 -2.92 0.91 -2.90
C LEU A 120 -2.32 1.76 -1.78
N HIS A 121 -3.11 2.58 -1.10
CA HIS A 121 -2.63 3.37 0.04
C HIS A 121 -2.18 2.46 1.20
N PHE A 122 -2.87 1.34 1.37
CA PHE A 122 -2.53 0.35 2.38
C PHE A 122 -1.19 -0.36 2.08
N LEU A 123 -0.94 -0.73 0.82
CA LEU A 123 0.35 -1.31 0.40
C LEU A 123 1.48 -0.28 0.33
N PHE A 124 1.17 0.93 -0.15
CA PHE A 124 2.11 2.00 -0.45
C PHE A 124 1.66 3.33 0.19
N PRO A 125 1.86 3.53 1.50
CA PRO A 125 1.31 4.69 2.24
C PRO A 125 1.94 6.04 1.89
N ARG A 126 2.91 6.06 0.97
CA ARG A 126 3.53 7.26 0.43
C ARG A 126 3.29 7.43 -1.08
N LEU A 127 2.47 6.58 -1.68
CA LEU A 127 2.10 6.68 -3.10
C LEU A 127 1.24 7.92 -3.32
N VAL A 128 1.69 8.81 -4.20
CA VAL A 128 1.00 10.08 -4.52
C VAL A 128 0.66 10.18 -6.00
N THR A 129 1.48 9.57 -6.86
CA THR A 129 1.36 9.74 -8.32
C THR A 129 1.25 8.38 -9.00
N ILE A 130 0.35 8.31 -9.98
CA ILE A 130 0.13 7.16 -10.85
C ILE A 130 0.39 7.61 -12.29
N ARG A 131 1.34 6.96 -12.93
CA ARG A 131 1.63 7.15 -14.35
C ARG A 131 0.93 6.08 -15.17
N ARG A 132 0.60 6.45 -16.41
CA ARG A 132 -0.01 5.60 -17.42
C ARG A 132 0.45 6.00 -18.81
N GLU A 133 0.34 5.06 -19.72
CA GLU A 133 0.77 5.20 -21.11
C GLU A 133 -0.42 5.37 -22.08
N ASP A 134 -1.67 5.12 -21.63
CA ASP A 134 -2.83 4.97 -22.51
C ASP A 134 -3.52 6.27 -22.98
N TYR A 135 -4.16 6.14 -24.16
CA TYR A 135 -4.90 7.17 -24.90
C TYR A 135 -6.44 7.10 -24.71
N ASP A 136 -6.95 6.26 -23.81
CA ASP A 136 -8.41 6.12 -23.56
C ASP A 136 -8.88 7.07 -22.44
N ASP A 137 -9.77 8.00 -22.79
CA ASP A 137 -10.29 9.04 -21.90
C ASP A 137 -11.08 8.47 -20.70
N ASP A 138 -11.79 7.34 -20.87
CA ASP A 138 -12.62 6.75 -19.79
C ASP A 138 -11.74 6.10 -18.71
N ALA A 139 -10.70 5.39 -19.16
CA ALA A 139 -9.67 4.90 -18.26
C ALA A 139 -8.99 6.09 -17.59
N LEU A 140 -8.75 7.19 -18.31
CA LEU A 140 -8.12 8.42 -17.80
C LEU A 140 -8.83 8.95 -16.55
N GLU A 141 -10.16 9.01 -16.57
CA GLU A 141 -10.97 9.49 -15.46
C GLU A 141 -10.85 8.62 -14.20
N SER A 142 -10.97 7.29 -14.35
CA SER A 142 -10.99 6.35 -13.22
C SER A 142 -9.72 6.43 -12.37
N TRP A 143 -8.55 6.40 -13.01
CA TRP A 143 -7.26 6.52 -12.31
C TRP A 143 -6.98 7.93 -11.80
N THR A 144 -7.51 8.97 -12.44
CA THR A 144 -7.47 10.34 -11.89
C THR A 144 -8.22 10.39 -10.55
N GLN A 145 -9.34 9.67 -10.45
CA GLN A 145 -10.07 9.52 -9.19
C GLN A 145 -9.27 8.70 -8.15
N VAL A 146 -8.53 7.67 -8.58
CA VAL A 146 -7.60 6.94 -7.70
C VAL A 146 -6.55 7.91 -7.12
N GLU A 147 -5.87 8.69 -7.96
CA GLU A 147 -4.87 9.67 -7.51
C GLU A 147 -5.44 10.71 -6.54
N ARG A 148 -6.62 11.27 -6.85
CA ARG A 148 -7.30 12.23 -5.96
C ARG A 148 -7.59 11.61 -4.59
N SER A 149 -8.02 10.35 -4.58
CA SER A 149 -8.27 9.60 -3.35
C SER A 149 -6.97 9.36 -2.57
N LEU A 150 -5.90 8.93 -3.23
CA LEU A 150 -4.58 8.74 -2.63
C LEU A 150 -4.03 10.03 -1.99
N VAL A 151 -4.13 11.17 -2.67
CA VAL A 151 -3.71 12.47 -2.14
C VAL A 151 -4.48 12.80 -0.85
N SER A 152 -5.79 12.54 -0.84
CA SER A 152 -6.65 12.81 0.32
C SER A 152 -6.31 11.89 1.49
N MET A 153 -6.11 10.60 1.25
CA MET A 153 -5.69 9.63 2.27
C MET A 153 -4.31 9.97 2.85
N ASN A 154 -3.35 10.34 2.00
CA ASN A 154 -2.02 10.80 2.45
C ASN A 154 -2.10 12.03 3.34
N LYS A 155 -2.92 13.01 2.97
CA LYS A 155 -3.16 14.19 3.82
C LYS A 155 -3.73 13.75 5.17
N ALA A 156 -4.77 12.92 5.17
CA ALA A 156 -5.40 12.42 6.40
C ALA A 156 -4.39 11.69 7.31
N ARG A 157 -3.54 10.84 6.74
CA ARG A 157 -2.45 10.14 7.45
C ARG A 157 -1.48 11.11 8.12
N VAL A 158 -1.00 12.11 7.38
CA VAL A 158 -0.07 13.13 7.92
C VAL A 158 -0.74 13.93 9.04
N TRP A 159 -2.00 14.30 8.88
CA TRP A 159 -2.79 14.96 9.92
C TRP A 159 -2.90 14.11 11.18
N GLN A 160 -3.21 12.82 11.03
CA GLN A 160 -3.33 11.87 12.14
C GLN A 160 -2.01 11.73 12.90
N SER A 161 -0.88 11.59 12.20
CA SER A 161 0.44 11.52 12.85
C SER A 161 0.74 12.77 13.68
N ARG A 162 0.49 13.97 13.12
CA ARG A 162 0.72 15.24 13.83
C ARG A 162 -0.18 15.42 15.05
N MET A 163 -1.42 14.93 14.99
CA MET A 163 -2.34 14.99 16.13
C MET A 163 -1.89 14.06 17.26
N LEU A 164 -1.39 12.87 16.93
CA LEU A 164 -0.86 11.93 17.92
C LEU A 164 0.40 12.48 18.61
N GLU A 165 1.32 13.09 17.85
CA GLU A 165 2.51 13.75 18.41
C GLU A 165 2.14 14.84 19.42
N ARG A 166 1.15 15.68 19.10
CA ARG A 166 0.67 16.72 20.02
C ARG A 166 -0.02 16.18 21.27
N ASN A 167 -0.75 15.07 21.16
CA ASN A 167 -1.42 14.47 22.31
C ASN A 167 -0.41 13.85 23.30
N ILE A 168 0.69 13.27 22.82
CA ILE A 168 1.76 12.70 23.66
C ILE A 168 2.45 13.78 24.52
N ASP A 169 2.64 14.98 23.97
CA ASP A 169 3.23 16.12 24.71
C ASP A 169 2.35 16.60 25.87
N THR A 170 1.02 16.52 25.75
CA THR A 170 0.10 16.96 26.82
C THR A 170 0.07 16.03 28.03
N THR A 171 0.47 14.76 27.87
CA THR A 171 0.52 13.76 28.95
C THR A 171 1.84 13.74 29.73
N THR A 172 2.88 14.45 29.28
CA THR A 172 4.26 14.30 29.83
C THR A 172 4.81 15.53 30.56
N THR A 173 3.99 16.52 30.95
CA THR A 173 4.49 17.62 31.81
C THR A 173 3.43 18.18 32.76
N LYS A 174 3.34 17.60 33.96
CA LYS A 174 3.26 18.38 35.21
C LYS A 174 3.97 17.61 36.33
N PRO A 175 5.20 18.00 36.75
CA PRO A 175 5.60 17.72 38.12
C PRO A 175 4.63 18.49 39.03
N TYR A 176 3.88 17.74 39.85
CA TYR A 176 3.13 18.30 40.97
C TYR A 176 4.10 19.14 41.83
N GLN A 177 3.98 20.47 41.79
CA GLN A 177 4.55 21.30 42.84
C GLN A 177 3.63 21.18 44.05
N VAL A 178 4.08 20.39 45.03
CA VAL A 178 3.54 20.40 46.38
C VAL A 178 3.94 21.73 47.02
N LEU A 179 3.07 22.74 46.92
CA LEU A 179 3.10 23.88 47.83
C LEU A 179 2.57 23.39 49.17
N GLY A 180 3.47 23.31 50.15
CA GLY A 180 3.08 23.14 51.54
C GLY A 180 2.15 24.28 51.97
N ASN A 181 0.99 23.91 52.50
CA ASN A 181 0.54 24.30 53.84
C ASN A 181 -0.75 23.56 54.15
N GLY A 182 -0.88 23.14 55.41
CA GLY A 182 -1.71 22.02 55.83
C GLY A 182 -3.21 22.15 55.59
N CYS A 183 -3.82 21.02 55.25
CA CYS A 183 -4.98 20.43 55.93
C CYS A 183 -5.46 19.19 55.15
N SER A 184 -5.58 18.07 55.88
CA SER A 184 -6.27 16.81 55.55
C SER A 184 -6.16 16.23 54.13
N ALA A 185 -5.33 15.20 54.01
CA ALA A 185 -5.35 14.26 52.91
C ALA A 185 -6.61 13.38 52.97
N LEU A 186 -7.44 13.43 51.92
CA LEU A 186 -8.28 12.30 51.51
C LEU A 186 -7.69 11.77 50.21
N ILE A 187 -7.08 10.60 50.29
CA ILE A 187 -6.57 9.85 49.14
C ILE A 187 -7.76 9.11 48.54
N LEU A 188 -8.17 9.48 47.32
CA LEU A 188 -8.96 8.61 46.45
C LEU A 188 -7.99 7.82 45.56
N THR A 189 -7.61 6.63 46.00
CA THR A 189 -7.04 5.60 45.12
C THR A 189 -8.20 4.97 44.35
N THR A 190 -8.34 5.30 43.07
CA THR A 190 -9.05 4.43 42.13
C THR A 190 -8.06 3.41 41.59
N THR A 191 -8.08 2.23 42.19
CA THR A 191 -7.54 0.99 41.64
C THR A 191 -8.31 0.66 40.36
N VAL A 192 -7.62 0.62 39.22
CA VAL A 192 -8.15 -0.06 38.04
C VAL A 192 -7.75 -1.52 38.19
N ASP A 193 -8.71 -2.34 38.58
CA ASP A 193 -8.53 -3.78 38.76
C ASP A 193 -8.14 -4.45 37.45
N SER A 194 -7.03 -5.19 37.56
CA SER A 194 -6.62 -6.25 36.68
C SER A 194 -7.68 -7.36 36.70
N VAL A 195 -8.41 -7.55 35.60
CA VAL A 195 -9.20 -8.77 35.38
C VAL A 195 -8.25 -9.86 34.90
N GLY A 196 -7.79 -10.66 35.84
CA GLY A 196 -7.18 -11.97 35.62
C GLY A 196 -8.23 -13.09 35.46
N PRO A 197 -7.79 -14.32 35.14
CA PRO A 197 -8.52 -15.26 34.30
C PRO A 197 -9.55 -16.12 35.07
N PHE A 198 -10.63 -16.48 34.38
CA PHE A 198 -11.60 -17.48 34.85
C PHE A 198 -11.22 -18.85 34.27
N ASN A 199 -10.91 -19.82 35.15
CA ASN A 199 -10.66 -21.21 34.78
C ASN A 199 -11.52 -22.14 35.64
N ALA A 200 -12.18 -23.07 34.95
CA ALA A 200 -12.65 -24.41 35.34
C ALA A 200 -13.61 -24.60 36.53
N ALA A 201 -14.79 -25.15 36.20
CA ALA A 201 -15.36 -26.34 36.84
C ALA A 201 -16.03 -27.20 35.76
#